data_AF-A0A7G7CLW0-F1
#
_entry.id   AF-A0A7G7CLW0-F1
#
_cell.length_a   1.000
_cell.length_b   1.000
_cell.length_c   1.000
_cell.angle_alpha   90.00
_cell.angle_beta   90.00
_cell.angle_gamma   90.00
#
_symmetry.space_group_name_H-M   'P 1'
#
loop_
_entity.id
_entity.type
_entity.pdbx_description
1 polymer ?
#
loop_
_entity_poly.entity_id
_entity_poly.type
_entity_poly.pdbx_seq_one_letter_code
_entity_poly.pdbx_strand_id
1 'polypeptide(L)'
;MSTLNDLLAQGAVELHGSAATWEEAISTAGNLLERSGAISSDYTTAMIQSVKENGPYIVVAPGFAFAHARPSEAVHRTAMSWLRVDSPVEFGHDSNDPVTLVVALAAEDASTHLAAMKELARLLGKPAIRQRLDSVTSEDELRDLLEEQARKKSVASTAATASVDAHHDTAADSVESKGKVLTVCGNGLGTSLFLKNTLEQVLDEWGWGPLINVEATDTISAKGRAKEADFLLTSGEIAATLGDVGVPVYVIKDFTSHIEVDAALRELYDV
;
A
#
# COMPACT_ATOMS: atom_id res chain seq x y z
N MET A 1 17.79 -9.71 -8.16
CA MET A 1 17.56 -9.67 -6.70
C MET A 1 16.26 -8.95 -6.47
N SER A 2 15.50 -9.40 -5.47
CA SER A 2 14.28 -8.74 -5.01
C SER A 2 14.59 -7.32 -4.53
N THR A 3 13.80 -6.34 -4.98
CA THR A 3 13.94 -4.96 -4.50
C THR A 3 13.64 -4.87 -3.00
N LEU A 4 12.74 -5.73 -2.49
CA LEU A 4 12.49 -5.84 -1.06
C LEU A 4 13.72 -6.34 -0.30
N ASN A 5 14.44 -7.33 -0.83
CA ASN A 5 15.69 -7.81 -0.20
C ASN A 5 16.77 -6.73 -0.14
N ASP A 6 16.88 -5.92 -1.21
CA ASP A 6 17.85 -4.83 -1.29
C ASP A 6 17.54 -3.71 -0.26
N LEU A 7 16.25 -3.44 -0.02
CA LEU A 7 15.81 -2.44 0.95
C LEU A 7 15.77 -2.95 2.40
N LEU A 8 15.57 -4.26 2.60
CA LEU A 8 15.48 -4.86 3.93
C LEU A 8 16.82 -4.76 4.64
N ALA A 9 16.94 -3.76 5.52
CA ALA A 9 18.20 -3.42 6.13
C ALA A 9 18.74 -4.58 6.98
N GLN A 10 20.06 -4.72 6.99
CA GLN A 10 20.72 -5.77 7.75
C GLN A 10 20.39 -5.64 9.24
N GLY A 11 19.88 -6.73 9.84
CA GLY A 11 19.47 -6.74 11.24
C GLY A 11 18.17 -5.96 11.53
N ALA A 12 17.43 -5.55 10.50
CA ALA A 12 16.14 -4.88 10.62
C ALA A 12 14.95 -5.84 10.47
N VAL A 13 15.15 -7.11 10.81
CA VAL A 13 14.13 -8.16 10.84
C VAL A 13 13.94 -8.63 12.28
N GLU A 14 12.71 -8.59 12.76
CA GLU A 14 12.28 -9.20 14.01
C GLU A 14 11.03 -10.04 13.73
N LEU A 15 11.13 -11.36 13.92
CA LEU A 15 10.05 -12.31 13.58
C LEU A 15 9.24 -12.75 14.80
N HIS A 16 9.73 -12.44 16.00
CA HIS A 16 9.17 -12.78 17.30
C HIS A 16 9.14 -11.54 18.19
N GLY A 17 8.59 -10.45 17.64
CA GLY A 17 8.44 -9.19 18.32
C GLY A 17 7.31 -9.20 19.34
N SER A 18 7.34 -8.22 20.24
CA SER A 18 6.25 -7.96 21.17
C SER A 18 5.92 -6.47 21.16
N ALA A 19 4.62 -6.17 21.20
CA ALA A 19 4.10 -4.82 21.35
C ALA A 19 2.72 -4.93 22.02
N ALA A 20 2.48 -4.13 23.05
CA ALA A 20 1.18 -4.07 23.73
C ALA A 20 0.22 -3.08 23.07
N THR A 21 0.76 -2.08 22.35
CA THR A 21 -0.04 -1.08 21.62
C THR A 21 0.50 -0.89 20.21
N TRP A 22 -0.31 -0.27 19.35
CA TRP A 22 0.10 0.05 17.99
C TRP A 22 1.29 1.04 17.97
N GLU A 23 1.39 1.96 18.94
CA GLU A 23 2.55 2.85 19.08
C GLU A 23 3.83 2.06 19.38
N GLU A 24 3.75 1.05 20.25
CA GLU A 24 4.88 0.17 20.54
C GLU A 24 5.28 -0.67 19.33
N ALA A 25 4.31 -1.11 18.53
CA ALA A 25 4.59 -1.84 17.29
C ALA A 25 5.31 -0.96 16.26
N ILE A 26 4.84 0.28 16.05
CA ILE A 26 5.53 1.27 15.19
C ILE A 26 6.91 1.63 15.77
N SER A 27 7.01 1.83 17.09
CA SER A 27 8.29 2.14 17.76
C SER A 27 9.30 1.01 17.57
N THR A 28 8.87 -0.24 17.69
CA THR A 28 9.73 -1.41 17.50
C THR A 28 10.20 -1.50 16.05
N ALA A 29 9.30 -1.33 15.08
CA ALA A 29 9.67 -1.33 13.66
C ALA A 29 10.60 -0.15 13.30
N GLY A 30 10.39 1.02 13.89
CA GLY A 30 11.26 2.20 13.76
C GLY A 30 12.64 1.98 14.37
N ASN A 31 12.73 1.38 15.56
CA ASN A 31 14.00 1.06 16.23
C ASN A 31 14.86 0.11 15.39
N LEU A 32 14.25 -0.83 14.65
CA LEU A 32 14.98 -1.68 13.69
C LEU A 32 15.66 -0.85 12.59
N LEU A 33 14.96 0.15 12.06
CA LEU A 33 15.52 1.08 11.06
C LEU A 33 16.61 1.97 11.66
N GLU A 34 16.39 2.52 12.86
CA GLU A 34 17.35 3.39 13.56
C GLU A 34 18.65 2.65 13.88
N ARG A 35 18.56 1.41 14.38
CA ARG A 35 19.73 0.55 14.62
C ARG A 35 20.54 0.25 13.36
N SER A 36 19.89 0.23 12.20
CA SER A 36 20.56 0.07 10.90
C SER A 36 21.21 1.38 10.39
N GLY A 37 21.04 2.49 11.10
CA GLY A 37 21.50 3.84 10.73
C GLY A 37 20.67 4.50 9.63
N ALA A 38 19.54 3.91 9.22
CA ALA A 38 18.74 4.41 8.11
C ALA A 38 17.94 5.67 8.45
N ILE A 39 17.57 5.81 9.73
CA ILE A 39 16.79 6.94 10.24
C ILE A 39 17.31 7.42 11.59
N SER A 40 16.89 8.61 12.02
CA SER A 40 16.86 9.01 13.42
C SER A 40 15.50 8.69 14.08
N SER A 41 15.45 8.70 15.41
CA SER A 41 14.21 8.54 16.18
C SER A 41 13.11 9.56 15.87
N ASP A 42 13.45 10.71 15.28
CA ASP A 42 12.47 11.72 14.83
C ASP A 42 11.54 11.15 13.75
N TYR A 43 12.04 10.23 12.89
CA TYR A 43 11.20 9.62 11.86
C TYR A 43 10.16 8.67 12.46
N THR A 44 10.54 7.89 13.48
CA THR A 44 9.60 7.05 14.24
C THR A 44 8.51 7.90 14.90
N THR A 45 8.90 9.03 15.48
CA THR A 45 7.97 10.00 16.07
C THR A 45 6.99 10.53 15.02
N ALA A 46 7.49 10.87 13.83
CA ALA A 46 6.65 11.34 12.71
C ALA A 46 5.65 10.27 12.21
N MET A 47 6.06 8.99 12.18
CA MET A 47 5.16 7.88 11.84
C MET A 47 4.00 7.76 12.85
N ILE A 48 4.32 7.76 14.15
CA ILE A 48 3.31 7.67 15.21
C ILE A 48 2.37 8.88 15.16
N GLN A 49 2.91 10.07 15.01
CA GLN A 49 2.12 11.30 14.93
C GLN A 49 1.17 11.29 13.72
N SER A 50 1.64 10.78 12.58
CA SER A 50 0.81 10.63 11.38
C SER A 50 -0.43 9.78 11.63
N VAL A 51 -0.28 8.68 12.37
CA VAL A 51 -1.41 7.79 12.74
C VAL A 51 -2.35 8.47 13.75
N LYS A 52 -1.82 9.22 14.72
CA LYS A 52 -2.66 9.99 15.66
C LYS A 52 -3.54 11.03 14.95
N GLU A 53 -3.01 11.66 13.92
CA GLU A 53 -3.69 12.72 13.17
C GLU A 53 -4.68 12.19 12.14
N ASN A 54 -4.32 11.12 11.45
CA ASN A 54 -5.06 10.63 10.27
C ASN A 54 -5.75 9.27 10.52
N GLY A 55 -5.77 8.78 11.75
CA GLY A 55 -6.26 7.44 12.08
C GLY A 55 -5.34 6.32 11.56
N PRO A 56 -5.79 5.05 11.61
CA PRO A 56 -4.99 3.89 11.24
C PRO A 56 -4.85 3.69 9.71
N TYR A 57 -4.68 4.78 8.95
CA TYR A 57 -4.58 4.76 7.48
C TYR A 57 -3.44 3.88 6.93
N ILE A 58 -2.47 3.52 7.78
CA ILE A 58 -1.35 2.64 7.44
C ILE A 58 -1.72 1.15 7.45
N VAL A 59 -2.88 0.79 8.01
CA VAL A 59 -3.40 -0.59 8.03
C VAL A 59 -4.15 -0.84 6.72
N VAL A 60 -3.43 -1.35 5.72
CA VAL A 60 -3.92 -1.41 4.33
C VAL A 60 -4.44 -2.77 3.89
N ALA A 61 -4.22 -3.81 4.70
CA ALA A 61 -4.69 -5.17 4.41
C ALA A 61 -4.88 -5.93 5.74
N PRO A 62 -5.68 -7.01 5.76
CA PRO A 62 -5.89 -7.82 6.96
C PRO A 62 -4.59 -8.25 7.63
N GLY A 63 -4.45 -7.89 8.91
CA GLY A 63 -3.30 -8.21 9.73
C GLY A 63 -2.00 -7.50 9.36
N PHE A 64 -2.04 -6.44 8.54
CA PHE A 64 -0.85 -5.79 8.00
C PHE A 64 -0.89 -4.27 8.11
N ALA A 65 0.17 -3.70 8.70
CA ALA A 65 0.41 -2.26 8.73
C ALA A 65 1.69 -1.88 7.98
N PHE A 66 1.60 -0.85 7.14
CA PHE A 66 2.71 -0.29 6.39
C PHE A 66 3.12 1.07 6.99
N ALA A 67 3.97 1.05 8.01
CA ALA A 67 4.39 2.24 8.74
C ALA A 67 5.32 3.13 7.89
N HIS A 68 4.93 4.38 7.67
CA HIS A 68 5.72 5.37 6.94
C HIS A 68 5.28 6.79 7.30
N ALA A 69 6.16 7.75 7.07
CA ALA A 69 5.89 9.18 7.17
C ALA A 69 6.42 9.91 5.93
N ARG A 70 6.11 11.21 5.83
CA ARG A 70 6.66 12.05 4.76
C ARG A 70 8.21 12.05 4.81
N PRO A 71 8.90 12.12 3.66
CA PRO A 71 10.36 12.29 3.64
C PRO A 71 10.79 13.50 4.47
N SER A 72 11.91 13.36 5.18
CA SER A 72 12.48 14.40 6.05
C SER A 72 13.98 14.15 6.27
N GLU A 73 14.67 15.12 6.88
CA GLU A 73 16.10 14.99 7.24
C GLU A 73 16.36 13.85 8.25
N ALA A 74 15.32 13.37 8.93
CA ALA A 74 15.39 12.20 9.79
C ALA A 74 15.61 10.88 9.04
N VAL A 75 15.54 10.89 7.70
CA VAL A 75 15.85 9.74 6.83
C VAL A 75 17.23 9.95 6.22
N HIS A 76 18.18 9.09 6.57
CA HIS A 76 19.56 9.16 6.08
C HIS A 76 19.82 8.30 4.84
N ARG A 77 19.02 7.25 4.65
CA ARG A 77 19.00 6.40 3.46
C ARG A 77 17.69 5.65 3.34
N THR A 78 17.30 5.30 2.12
CA THR A 78 16.14 4.44 1.89
C THR A 78 16.35 3.04 2.48
N ALA A 79 15.42 2.56 3.31
CA ALA A 79 15.49 1.26 3.97
C ALA A 79 14.13 0.79 4.49
N MET A 80 14.00 -0.51 4.66
CA MET A 80 12.82 -1.18 5.21
C MET A 80 13.18 -2.02 6.44
N SER A 81 12.26 -2.08 7.41
CA SER A 81 12.28 -3.06 8.49
C SER A 81 11.06 -3.97 8.43
N TRP A 82 11.20 -5.15 9.03
CA TRP A 82 10.19 -6.18 9.05
C TRP A 82 9.96 -6.65 10.48
N LEU A 83 8.79 -6.33 11.04
CA LEU A 83 8.40 -6.74 12.38
C LEU A 83 7.17 -7.64 12.31
N ARG A 84 7.32 -8.91 12.71
CA ARG A 84 6.19 -9.76 13.03
C ARG A 84 6.06 -9.86 14.55
N VAL A 85 4.85 -9.61 15.07
CA VAL A 85 4.55 -9.71 16.50
C VAL A 85 3.90 -11.05 16.82
N ASP A 86 4.29 -11.67 17.94
CA ASP A 86 3.73 -12.96 18.37
C ASP A 86 2.27 -12.82 18.86
N SER A 87 1.92 -11.65 19.39
CA SER A 87 0.56 -11.31 19.82
C SER A 87 -0.02 -10.23 18.89
N PRO A 88 -1.16 -10.48 18.22
CA PRO A 88 -1.79 -9.48 17.35
C PRO A 88 -2.12 -8.19 18.11
N VAL A 89 -1.94 -7.04 17.45
CA VAL A 89 -2.10 -5.70 18.03
C VAL A 89 -3.24 -4.97 17.33
N GLU A 90 -4.16 -4.40 18.10
CA GLU A 90 -5.25 -3.56 17.58
C GLU A 90 -4.73 -2.15 17.24
N PHE A 91 -4.90 -1.73 15.98
CA PHE A 91 -4.59 -0.37 15.53
C PHE A 91 -5.84 0.54 15.53
N GLY A 92 -7.02 -0.04 15.72
CA GLY A 92 -8.32 0.64 15.64
C GLY A 92 -8.90 0.67 14.23
N HIS A 93 -8.48 -0.21 13.33
CA HIS A 93 -8.99 -0.31 11.96
C HIS A 93 -10.15 -1.33 11.87
N ASP A 94 -11.31 -0.89 11.41
CA ASP A 94 -12.57 -1.65 11.49
C ASP A 94 -12.56 -3.08 10.92
N SER A 95 -11.87 -3.32 9.79
CA SER A 95 -11.89 -4.62 9.10
C SER A 95 -10.56 -5.36 9.01
N ASN A 96 -9.45 -4.68 9.28
CA ASN A 96 -8.11 -5.21 9.00
C ASN A 96 -7.34 -5.55 10.28
N ASP A 97 -7.86 -5.15 11.43
CA ASP A 97 -7.35 -5.59 12.72
C ASP A 97 -7.71 -7.06 13.02
N PRO A 98 -6.94 -7.71 13.90
CA PRO A 98 -5.71 -7.21 14.52
C PRO A 98 -4.48 -7.36 13.62
N VAL A 99 -3.49 -6.49 13.78
CA VAL A 99 -2.23 -6.48 13.02
C VAL A 99 -1.21 -7.45 13.62
N THR A 100 -0.61 -8.29 12.77
CA THR A 100 0.51 -9.20 13.14
C THR A 100 1.82 -8.86 12.43
N LEU A 101 1.75 -8.16 11.30
CA LEU A 101 2.91 -7.77 10.50
C LEU A 101 2.95 -6.25 10.34
N VAL A 102 4.03 -5.64 10.82
CA VAL A 102 4.35 -4.23 10.62
C VAL A 102 5.61 -4.13 9.78
N VAL A 103 5.50 -3.52 8.61
CA VAL A 103 6.65 -3.19 7.76
C VAL A 103 6.82 -1.68 7.78
N ALA A 104 7.97 -1.20 8.27
CA ALA A 104 8.29 0.22 8.21
C ALA A 104 9.17 0.52 7.01
N LEU A 105 8.86 1.60 6.29
CA LEU A 105 9.65 2.08 5.17
C LEU A 105 10.09 3.52 5.44
N ALA A 106 11.39 3.74 5.39
CA ALA A 106 11.99 5.05 5.28
C ALA A 106 12.46 5.26 3.84
N ALA A 107 12.05 6.37 3.22
CA ALA A 107 12.43 6.70 1.86
C ALA A 107 12.94 8.14 1.76
N GLU A 108 14.09 8.32 1.11
CA GLU A 108 14.69 9.63 0.88
C GLU A 108 13.92 10.45 -0.16
N ASP A 109 13.36 9.77 -1.16
CA ASP A 109 12.58 10.38 -2.22
C ASP A 109 11.31 9.58 -2.51
N ALA A 110 10.38 10.20 -3.25
CA ALA A 110 9.06 9.65 -3.57
C ALA A 110 9.07 8.52 -4.63
N SER A 111 10.17 8.28 -5.35
CA SER A 111 10.17 7.47 -6.57
C SER A 111 11.02 6.20 -6.50
N THR A 112 12.06 6.15 -5.67
CA THR A 112 13.04 5.05 -5.63
C THR A 112 12.50 3.79 -4.95
N HIS A 113 11.47 3.92 -4.10
CA HIS A 113 10.90 2.82 -3.31
C HIS A 113 9.60 2.23 -3.87
N LEU A 114 9.08 2.80 -4.97
CA LEU A 114 7.83 2.40 -5.61
C LEU A 114 7.82 0.91 -6.01
N ALA A 115 8.95 0.41 -6.49
CA ALA A 115 9.11 -0.98 -6.92
C ALA A 115 8.96 -1.97 -5.76
N ALA A 116 9.52 -1.63 -4.59
CA ALA A 116 9.39 -2.44 -3.38
C ALA A 116 7.94 -2.50 -2.90
N MET A 117 7.24 -1.37 -2.91
CA MET A 117 5.83 -1.34 -2.50
C MET A 117 4.93 -2.15 -3.43
N LYS A 118 5.16 -2.07 -4.75
CA LYS A 118 4.46 -2.92 -5.72
C LYS A 118 4.73 -4.40 -5.45
N GLU A 119 5.95 -4.76 -5.08
CA GLU A 119 6.31 -6.13 -4.71
C GLU A 119 5.57 -6.55 -3.43
N LEU A 120 5.61 -5.73 -2.38
CA LEU A 120 4.96 -6.01 -1.09
C LEU A 120 3.43 -6.15 -1.22
N ALA A 121 2.77 -5.25 -1.94
CA ALA A 121 1.33 -5.33 -2.22
C ALA A 121 0.94 -6.66 -2.87
N ARG A 122 1.75 -7.15 -3.82
CA ARG A 122 1.51 -8.44 -4.50
C ARG A 122 1.72 -9.64 -3.59
N LEU A 123 2.72 -9.57 -2.70
CA LEU A 123 2.98 -10.64 -1.74
C LEU A 123 1.81 -10.79 -0.77
N LEU A 124 1.26 -9.67 -0.30
CA LEU A 124 0.16 -9.63 0.66
C LEU A 124 -1.19 -10.00 0.02
N GLY A 125 -1.45 -9.55 -1.21
CA GLY A 125 -2.69 -9.86 -1.94
C GLY A 125 -2.81 -11.32 -2.41
N LYS A 126 -1.81 -12.17 -2.18
CA LYS A 126 -1.84 -13.60 -2.52
C LYS A 126 -1.92 -14.44 -1.25
N PRO A 127 -3.10 -15.03 -0.90
CA PRO A 127 -3.28 -15.74 0.37
C PRO A 127 -2.24 -16.83 0.64
N ALA A 128 -1.88 -17.61 -0.39
CA ALA A 128 -0.86 -18.65 -0.26
C ALA A 128 0.56 -18.10 0.01
N ILE A 129 0.88 -16.91 -0.47
CA ILE A 129 2.16 -16.25 -0.18
C ILE A 129 2.11 -15.62 1.20
N ARG A 130 1.01 -14.94 1.55
CA ARG A 130 0.80 -14.40 2.89
C ARG A 130 0.97 -15.46 3.97
N GLN A 131 0.33 -16.63 3.82
CA GLN A 131 0.49 -17.74 4.75
C GLN A 131 1.95 -18.20 4.89
N ARG A 132 2.73 -18.17 3.80
CA ARG A 132 4.16 -18.50 3.86
C ARG A 132 4.93 -17.44 4.65
N LEU A 133 4.67 -16.15 4.43
CA LEU A 133 5.27 -15.05 5.21
C LEU A 133 4.94 -15.18 6.70
N ASP A 134 3.72 -15.60 7.04
CA ASP A 134 3.31 -15.79 8.43
C ASP A 134 4.02 -16.99 9.08
N SER A 135 4.55 -17.92 8.29
CA SER A 135 5.20 -19.16 8.76
C SER A 135 6.73 -19.14 8.78
N VAL A 136 7.40 -18.15 8.16
CA VAL A 136 8.87 -18.10 8.16
C VAL A 136 9.42 -18.00 9.59
N THR A 137 10.51 -18.71 9.88
CA THR A 137 11.09 -18.82 11.21
C THR A 137 12.45 -18.16 11.34
N SER A 138 13.04 -17.73 10.23
CA SER A 138 14.33 -17.03 10.20
C SER A 138 14.37 -15.92 9.15
N GLU A 139 15.28 -14.97 9.34
CA GLU A 139 15.54 -13.90 8.36
C GLU A 139 15.99 -14.49 7.01
N ASP A 140 16.76 -15.58 7.01
CA ASP A 140 17.18 -16.26 5.77
C ASP A 140 15.99 -16.83 5.01
N GLU A 141 15.06 -17.50 5.69
CA GLU A 141 13.82 -18.01 5.08
C GLU A 141 12.94 -16.90 4.50
N LEU A 142 12.85 -15.76 5.21
CA LEU A 142 12.16 -14.58 4.70
C LEU A 142 12.84 -14.07 3.42
N ARG A 143 14.16 -13.89 3.42
CA ARG A 143 14.91 -13.38 2.27
C ARG A 143 14.82 -14.31 1.07
N ASP A 144 14.88 -15.63 1.29
CA ASP A 144 14.69 -16.63 0.25
C ASP A 144 13.29 -16.58 -0.37
N LEU A 145 12.25 -16.43 0.46
CA LEU A 145 10.87 -16.26 -0.01
C LEU A 145 10.72 -14.99 -0.86
N LEU A 146 11.27 -13.86 -0.42
CA LEU A 146 11.24 -12.61 -1.18
C LEU A 146 11.94 -12.76 -2.54
N GLU A 147 13.12 -13.40 -2.59
CA GLU A 147 13.86 -13.65 -3.83
C GLU A 147 13.11 -14.59 -4.78
N GLU A 148 12.47 -15.64 -4.26
CA GLU A 148 11.65 -16.57 -5.04
C GLU A 148 10.50 -15.84 -5.76
N GLN A 149 9.79 -14.95 -5.06
CA GLN A 149 8.67 -14.21 -5.64
C GLN A 149 9.11 -13.18 -6.68
N ALA A 150 10.25 -12.52 -6.45
CA ALA A 150 10.85 -11.63 -7.45
C ALA A 150 11.22 -12.36 -8.75
N ARG A 151 11.76 -13.57 -8.66
CA ARG A 151 12.10 -14.40 -9.85
C ARG A 151 10.86 -14.87 -10.61
N LYS A 152 9.81 -15.31 -9.90
CA LYS A 152 8.55 -15.74 -10.53
C LYS A 152 7.89 -14.61 -11.33
N LYS A 153 8.02 -13.36 -10.89
CA LYS A 153 7.55 -12.18 -11.63
C LYS A 153 8.28 -11.98 -12.96
N SER A 154 9.61 -12.13 -13.01
CA SER A 154 10.36 -11.85 -14.24
C SER A 154 9.98 -12.81 -15.38
N VAL A 155 9.52 -14.02 -15.05
CA VAL A 155 9.11 -15.05 -16.02
C VAL A 155 7.66 -14.84 -16.49
N ALA A 156 6.75 -14.41 -15.60
CA ALA A 156 5.33 -14.21 -15.92
C ALA A 156 5.05 -12.95 -16.77
N SER A 157 5.93 -11.94 -16.73
CA SER A 157 5.78 -10.66 -17.47
C SER A 157 5.81 -10.80 -19.00
N THR A 158 6.10 -11.98 -19.54
CA THR A 158 6.31 -12.21 -20.98
C THR A 158 5.08 -12.70 -21.75
N ALA A 159 3.94 -12.89 -21.09
CA ALA A 159 2.77 -13.52 -21.70
C ALA A 159 1.44 -12.91 -21.22
N ALA A 160 0.97 -11.83 -21.88
CA ALA A 160 -0.46 -11.56 -22.06
C ALA A 160 -0.68 -10.28 -22.89
N THR A 161 -1.40 -10.41 -24.01
CA THR A 161 -2.30 -9.37 -24.55
C THR A 161 -3.43 -10.07 -25.31
N ALA A 162 -4.67 -9.75 -24.98
CA ALA A 162 -5.84 -10.04 -25.81
C ALA A 162 -6.89 -8.96 -25.55
N SER A 163 -7.47 -8.45 -26.64
CA SER A 163 -8.45 -7.37 -26.71
C SER A 163 -9.87 -7.92 -26.84
N VAL A 164 -10.87 -7.22 -26.28
CA VAL A 164 -12.26 -7.36 -26.72
C VAL A 164 -12.98 -6.01 -26.61
N ASP A 165 -13.66 -5.61 -27.68
CA ASP A 165 -14.65 -4.53 -27.75
C ASP A 165 -16.01 -5.02 -27.22
N ALA A 166 -16.71 -4.17 -26.47
CA ALA A 166 -18.17 -4.26 -26.33
C ALA A 166 -18.78 -2.86 -26.15
N HIS A 167 -19.74 -2.53 -27.00
CA HIS A 167 -20.60 -1.35 -26.85
C HIS A 167 -21.64 -1.59 -25.73
N HIS A 168 -21.84 -0.59 -24.87
CA HIS A 168 -22.94 -0.57 -23.91
C HIS A 168 -23.63 0.79 -23.86
N ASP A 169 -24.96 0.76 -23.69
CA ASP A 169 -25.84 1.92 -23.55
C ASP A 169 -25.55 2.68 -22.24
N THR A 170 -25.36 4.00 -22.34
CA THR A 170 -25.03 4.88 -21.22
C THR A 170 -26.25 5.24 -20.37
N ALA A 171 -26.17 5.06 -19.06
CA ALA A 171 -27.19 5.52 -18.10
C ALA A 171 -27.39 7.05 -18.16
N ALA A 172 -28.59 7.54 -17.82
CA ALA A 172 -28.98 8.94 -18.01
C ALA A 172 -28.13 9.98 -17.26
N ASP A 173 -27.41 9.55 -16.22
CA ASP A 173 -26.54 10.39 -15.38
C ASP A 173 -25.04 10.12 -15.59
N SER A 174 -24.66 9.36 -16.62
CA SER A 174 -23.25 9.08 -16.93
C SER A 174 -22.53 10.36 -17.36
N VAL A 175 -21.33 10.58 -16.83
CA VAL A 175 -20.40 11.62 -17.30
C VAL A 175 -19.31 11.00 -18.17
N GLU A 176 -18.79 11.77 -19.14
CA GLU A 176 -17.69 11.32 -19.99
C GLU A 176 -16.44 11.04 -19.12
N SER A 177 -15.83 9.87 -19.33
CA SER A 177 -14.59 9.51 -18.65
C SER A 177 -13.44 10.39 -19.12
N LYS A 178 -12.65 10.87 -18.16
CA LYS A 178 -11.38 11.57 -18.33
C LYS A 178 -10.21 10.60 -18.48
N GLY A 179 -10.47 9.30 -18.39
CA GLY A 179 -9.47 8.24 -18.46
C GLY A 179 -8.44 8.33 -17.33
N LYS A 180 -8.83 8.84 -16.16
CA LYS A 180 -7.91 9.08 -15.05
C LYS A 180 -8.54 8.77 -13.70
N VAL A 181 -7.83 8.00 -12.88
CA VAL A 181 -8.22 7.69 -11.50
C VAL A 181 -7.10 8.10 -10.55
N LEU A 182 -7.44 8.72 -9.42
CA LEU A 182 -6.50 9.07 -8.37
C LEU A 182 -6.63 8.09 -7.20
N THR A 183 -5.53 7.50 -6.75
CA THR A 183 -5.47 6.84 -5.44
C THR A 183 -4.83 7.78 -4.44
N VAL A 184 -5.45 7.94 -3.26
CA VAL A 184 -5.05 9.00 -2.32
C VAL A 184 -4.61 8.43 -0.99
N CYS A 185 -3.56 9.01 -0.40
CA CYS A 185 -3.18 8.75 0.99
C CYS A 185 -3.06 10.05 1.80
N GLY A 186 -3.01 9.91 3.13
CA GLY A 186 -2.86 11.04 4.06
C GLY A 186 -1.51 11.73 3.94
N ASN A 187 -0.44 10.94 3.91
CA ASN A 187 0.94 11.42 3.97
C ASN A 187 1.82 10.84 2.85
N GLY A 188 2.01 11.61 1.79
CA GLY A 188 2.93 11.27 0.69
C GLY A 188 2.29 10.36 -0.35
N LEU A 189 2.89 9.18 -0.60
CA LEU A 189 2.40 8.22 -1.59
C LEU A 189 2.22 6.80 -1.04
N GLY A 190 2.54 6.56 0.23
CA GLY A 190 2.71 5.22 0.82
C GLY A 190 1.53 4.29 0.55
N THR A 191 0.43 4.46 1.26
CA THR A 191 -0.71 3.53 1.12
C THR A 191 -1.40 3.63 -0.24
N SER A 192 -1.43 4.80 -0.87
CA SER A 192 -2.03 5.00 -2.20
C SER A 192 -1.38 4.15 -3.29
N LEU A 193 -0.11 3.78 -3.13
CA LEU A 193 0.59 2.95 -4.10
C LEU A 193 0.20 1.47 -4.03
N PHE A 194 -0.17 0.97 -2.85
CA PHE A 194 -0.77 -0.37 -2.71
C PHE A 194 -2.06 -0.44 -3.52
N LEU A 195 -2.96 0.52 -3.26
CA LEU A 195 -4.24 0.61 -3.94
C LEU A 195 -4.10 0.82 -5.45
N LYS A 196 -3.16 1.70 -5.87
CA LYS A 196 -2.84 1.89 -7.28
C LYS A 196 -2.43 0.57 -7.95
N ASN A 197 -1.55 -0.20 -7.32
CA ASN A 197 -1.05 -1.45 -7.90
C ASN A 197 -2.13 -2.54 -7.99
N THR A 198 -3.06 -2.58 -7.04
CA THR A 198 -4.22 -3.50 -7.11
C THR A 198 -5.19 -3.06 -8.19
N LEU A 199 -5.49 -1.76 -8.26
CA LEU A 199 -6.32 -1.17 -9.31
C LEU A 199 -5.74 -1.40 -10.72
N GLU A 200 -4.45 -1.16 -10.92
CA GLU A 200 -3.76 -1.44 -12.21
C GLU A 200 -3.93 -2.91 -12.61
N GLN A 201 -3.82 -3.86 -11.67
CA GLN A 201 -3.99 -5.28 -11.97
C GLN A 201 -5.43 -5.64 -12.37
N VAL A 202 -6.42 -5.08 -11.68
CA VAL A 202 -7.85 -5.28 -12.05
C VAL A 202 -8.12 -4.70 -13.44
N LEU A 203 -7.63 -3.49 -13.72
CA LEU A 203 -7.75 -2.87 -15.05
C LEU A 203 -7.05 -3.69 -16.14
N ASP A 204 -5.88 -4.25 -15.86
CA ASP A 204 -5.18 -5.15 -16.79
C ASP A 204 -5.98 -6.43 -17.06
N GLU A 205 -6.61 -7.02 -16.04
CA GLU A 205 -7.50 -8.19 -16.17
C GLU A 205 -8.74 -7.87 -17.03
N TRP A 206 -9.24 -6.64 -16.96
CA TRP A 206 -10.34 -6.14 -17.81
C TRP A 206 -9.88 -5.76 -19.23
N GLY A 207 -8.56 -5.70 -19.48
CA GLY A 207 -7.99 -5.18 -20.72
C GLY A 207 -8.04 -3.65 -20.86
N TRP A 208 -8.36 -2.94 -19.78
CA TRP A 208 -8.51 -1.47 -19.72
C TRP A 208 -7.23 -0.74 -19.27
N GLY A 209 -6.18 -1.47 -18.89
CA GLY A 209 -4.88 -0.88 -18.50
C GLY A 209 -4.35 0.22 -19.44
N PRO A 210 -4.45 0.10 -20.78
CA PRO A 210 -4.04 1.16 -21.71
C PRO A 210 -4.98 2.37 -21.78
N LEU A 211 -6.21 2.25 -21.26
CA LEU A 211 -7.28 3.24 -21.39
C LEU A 211 -7.36 4.17 -20.17
N ILE A 212 -7.04 3.64 -18.98
CA ILE A 212 -7.19 4.36 -17.71
C ILE A 212 -5.82 4.63 -17.08
N ASN A 213 -5.49 5.90 -16.91
CA ASN A 213 -4.29 6.33 -16.21
C ASN A 213 -4.53 6.41 -14.70
N VAL A 214 -3.85 5.56 -13.92
CA VAL A 214 -3.93 5.57 -12.46
C VAL A 214 -2.75 6.33 -11.86
N GLU A 215 -3.03 7.32 -11.02
CA GLU A 215 -1.99 8.12 -10.36
C GLU A 215 -2.17 8.12 -8.84
N ALA A 216 -1.08 7.85 -8.11
CA ALA A 216 -1.08 7.94 -6.65
C ALA A 216 -0.71 9.36 -6.22
N THR A 217 -1.37 9.89 -5.19
CA THR A 217 -1.13 11.25 -4.71
C THR A 217 -1.46 11.42 -3.22
N ASP A 218 -1.03 12.53 -2.62
CA ASP A 218 -1.36 12.89 -1.25
C ASP A 218 -2.67 13.70 -1.16
N THR A 219 -3.21 13.81 0.05
CA THR A 219 -4.48 14.50 0.32
C THR A 219 -4.48 15.98 -0.10
N ILE A 220 -3.35 16.69 0.01
CA ILE A 220 -3.25 18.12 -0.36
C ILE A 220 -3.30 18.24 -1.88
N SER A 221 -2.48 17.46 -2.57
CA SER A 221 -2.43 17.43 -4.03
C SER A 221 -3.76 16.98 -4.64
N ALA A 222 -4.42 15.98 -4.05
CA ALA A 222 -5.73 15.48 -4.46
C ALA A 222 -6.78 16.59 -4.47
N LYS A 223 -6.86 17.44 -3.42
CA LYS A 223 -7.85 18.53 -3.34
C LYS A 223 -7.72 19.52 -4.50
N GLY A 224 -6.51 19.78 -5.00
CA GLY A 224 -6.29 20.67 -6.15
C GLY A 224 -6.55 20.03 -7.52
N ARG A 225 -6.51 18.70 -7.60
CA ARG A 225 -6.45 17.95 -8.86
C ARG A 225 -7.62 16.99 -9.08
N ALA A 226 -8.52 16.85 -8.11
CA ALA A 226 -9.61 15.88 -8.13
C ALA A 226 -10.46 15.98 -9.41
N LYS A 227 -10.67 17.18 -9.94
CA LYS A 227 -11.43 17.42 -11.18
C LYS A 227 -10.78 16.83 -12.45
N GLU A 228 -9.49 16.52 -12.43
CA GLU A 228 -8.80 15.82 -13.52
C GLU A 228 -9.17 14.33 -13.58
N ALA A 229 -9.76 13.77 -12.53
CA ALA A 229 -10.06 12.36 -12.40
C ALA A 229 -11.55 12.07 -12.55
N ASP A 230 -11.86 10.83 -12.92
CA ASP A 230 -13.21 10.28 -12.90
C ASP A 230 -13.70 10.17 -11.46
N PHE A 231 -12.86 9.59 -10.60
CA PHE A 231 -13.08 9.41 -9.17
C PHE A 231 -11.76 9.23 -8.43
N LEU A 232 -11.84 9.28 -7.10
CA LEU A 232 -10.75 8.98 -6.19
C LEU A 232 -11.03 7.68 -5.45
N LEU A 233 -10.00 6.84 -5.26
CA LEU A 233 -10.06 5.68 -4.37
C LEU A 233 -9.12 5.89 -3.16
N THR A 234 -9.59 5.60 -1.95
CA THR A 234 -8.80 5.78 -0.73
C THR A 234 -9.36 4.99 0.47
N SER A 235 -8.78 5.13 1.66
CA SER A 235 -9.31 4.54 2.91
C SER A 235 -10.40 5.44 3.52
N GLY A 236 -11.17 4.90 4.47
CA GLY A 236 -12.24 5.66 5.14
C GLY A 236 -11.73 6.91 5.85
N GLU A 237 -10.58 6.81 6.51
CA GLU A 237 -9.96 7.90 7.28
C GLU A 237 -9.52 9.05 6.35
N ILE A 238 -8.94 8.70 5.21
CA ILE A 238 -8.47 9.69 4.24
C ILE A 238 -9.64 10.29 3.49
N ALA A 239 -10.69 9.52 3.17
CA ALA A 239 -11.93 10.06 2.61
C ALA A 239 -12.56 11.11 3.53
N ALA A 240 -12.61 10.85 4.85
CA ALA A 240 -13.08 11.81 5.84
C ALA A 240 -12.24 13.11 5.86
N THR A 241 -10.93 12.99 5.67
CA THR A 241 -10.00 14.15 5.63
C THR A 241 -10.06 14.93 4.33
N LEU A 242 -10.30 14.25 3.21
CA LEU A 242 -10.51 14.87 1.90
C LEU A 242 -11.78 15.71 1.88
N GLY A 243 -12.88 15.17 2.40
CA GLY A 243 -14.20 15.79 2.31
C GLY A 243 -14.72 15.81 0.87
N ASP A 244 -15.61 16.77 0.57
CA ASP A 244 -16.12 16.95 -0.79
C ASP A 244 -15.09 17.67 -1.68
N VAL A 245 -14.65 16.97 -2.72
CA VAL A 245 -13.71 17.47 -3.73
C VAL A 245 -14.34 17.65 -5.11
N GLY A 246 -15.67 17.51 -5.22
CA GLY A 246 -16.44 17.72 -6.44
C GLY A 246 -16.36 16.59 -7.48
N VAL A 247 -15.83 15.43 -7.09
CA VAL A 247 -15.86 14.15 -7.85
C VAL A 247 -16.10 13.01 -6.85
N PRO A 248 -16.60 11.85 -7.30
CA PRO A 248 -16.81 10.71 -6.41
C PRO A 248 -15.52 10.29 -5.69
N VAL A 249 -15.65 10.01 -4.39
CA VAL A 249 -14.60 9.43 -3.55
C VAL A 249 -15.13 8.09 -3.05
N TYR A 250 -14.47 7.00 -3.44
CA TYR A 250 -14.86 5.65 -3.04
C TYR A 250 -13.88 5.09 -2.01
N VAL A 251 -14.42 4.42 -1.00
CA VAL A 251 -13.65 3.85 0.11
C VAL A 251 -13.35 2.39 -0.17
N ILE A 252 -12.08 2.03 -0.10
CA ILE A 252 -11.59 0.65 -0.15
C ILE A 252 -11.04 0.30 1.23
N LYS A 253 -11.36 -0.89 1.74
CA LYS A 253 -10.95 -1.36 3.06
C LYS A 253 -9.69 -2.20 2.98
N ASP A 254 -9.62 -3.15 2.05
CA ASP A 254 -8.44 -3.96 1.79
C ASP A 254 -7.81 -3.53 0.47
N PHE A 255 -6.71 -2.78 0.54
CA PHE A 255 -6.02 -2.25 -0.64
C PHE A 255 -5.36 -3.36 -1.47
N THR A 256 -5.33 -4.60 -0.97
CA THR A 256 -4.79 -5.77 -1.65
C THR A 256 -5.88 -6.70 -2.19
N SER A 257 -7.15 -6.40 -1.96
CA SER A 257 -8.30 -7.18 -2.42
C SER A 257 -8.69 -6.82 -3.85
N HIS A 258 -8.34 -7.69 -4.80
CA HIS A 258 -8.82 -7.59 -6.19
C HIS A 258 -10.34 -7.61 -6.29
N ILE A 259 -11.01 -8.40 -5.44
CA ILE A 259 -12.48 -8.53 -5.46
C ILE A 259 -13.15 -7.21 -5.06
N GLU A 260 -12.64 -6.56 -4.00
CA GLU A 260 -13.20 -5.29 -3.54
C GLU A 260 -12.99 -4.18 -4.57
N VAL A 261 -11.78 -4.12 -5.15
CA VAL A 261 -11.46 -3.12 -6.18
C VAL A 261 -12.22 -3.38 -7.48
N ASP A 262 -12.37 -4.63 -7.93
CA ASP A 262 -13.21 -5.01 -9.08
C ASP A 262 -14.66 -4.59 -8.87
N ALA A 263 -15.24 -4.89 -7.70
CA ALA A 263 -16.61 -4.50 -7.37
C ALA A 263 -16.80 -2.98 -7.38
N ALA A 264 -15.85 -2.23 -6.82
CA ALA A 264 -15.88 -0.77 -6.84
C ALA A 264 -15.81 -0.21 -8.26
N LEU A 265 -14.94 -0.75 -9.13
CA LEU A 265 -14.86 -0.33 -10.52
C LEU A 265 -16.13 -0.63 -11.30
N ARG A 266 -16.76 -1.79 -11.06
CA ARG A 266 -18.03 -2.16 -11.71
C ARG A 266 -19.13 -1.19 -11.35
N GLU A 267 -19.20 -0.80 -10.09
CA GLU A 267 -20.15 0.20 -9.61
C GLU A 267 -19.87 1.58 -10.23
N LEU A 268 -18.61 2.02 -10.27
CA LEU A 268 -18.22 3.36 -10.71
C LEU A 268 -18.30 3.55 -12.23
N TYR A 269 -18.00 2.51 -13.00
CA TYR A 269 -18.08 2.52 -14.46
C TYR A 269 -19.38 1.92 -15.01
N ASP A 270 -20.25 1.38 -14.14
CA ASP A 270 -21.53 0.75 -14.49
C ASP A 270 -21.37 -0.43 -15.48
N VAL A 271 -20.51 -1.41 -15.13
CA VAL A 271 -20.14 -2.58 -15.99
C VAL A 271 -20.18 -3.95 -15.30
#